data_AF-A0A1H5PSI5-F1
#
_entry.id   AF-A0A1H5PSI5-F1
#
_cell.length_a   1.000
_cell.length_b   1.000
_cell.length_c   1.000
_cell.angle_alpha   90.00
_cell.angle_beta   90.00
_cell.angle_gamma   90.00
#
_symmetry.space_group_name_H-M   'P 1'
#
loop_
_entity.id
_entity.type
_entity.pdbx_description
1 polymer ?
#
loop_
_entity_poly.entity_id
_entity_poly.type
_entity_poly.pdbx_seq_one_letter_code
_entity_poly.pdbx_strand_id
1 'polypeptide(L)'
;MRDTRLHPMTHIARRMFDLLEPICLVTYLADECKEELAALGHRGYWDGYFASRAAPLGRVPAHVVHAAFYSFADGEAARHIPRAWETIPPEASVAARQRGSVASLRRILGAGSADSPGLVRAADLTTKAATSAPAEGRVMYAGMRTLEVPGDPVARLWHSATMLREHRGDGHIAALVGARIGGTEAHVLSALEQGIHPRSRSDAFTTCRRNAWPRSWTACANADSSTPTAASPTPAARPNNASKPSPTNSPPRPTPPCPRPNSTS
;
A
#
# COMPACT_ATOMS: atom_id res chain seq x y z
N MET A 1 -23.59 -15.52 19.99
CA MET A 1 -23.84 -14.19 19.41
C MET A 1 -22.96 -13.20 20.15
N ARG A 2 -21.70 -13.03 19.72
CA ARG A 2 -20.77 -12.08 20.35
C ARG A 2 -20.89 -10.76 19.61
N ASP A 3 -21.30 -9.74 20.34
CA ASP A 3 -21.45 -8.36 19.89
C ASP A 3 -20.05 -7.77 19.65
N THR A 4 -19.53 -7.93 18.43
CA THR A 4 -18.22 -7.39 18.01
C THR A 4 -18.36 -5.90 17.70
N ARG A 5 -18.72 -5.09 18.70
CA ARG A 5 -18.58 -3.64 18.59
C ARG A 5 -17.08 -3.31 18.63
N LEU A 6 -16.46 -3.27 17.44
CA LEU A 6 -15.15 -2.67 17.24
C LEU A 6 -15.16 -1.28 17.88
N HIS A 7 -14.16 -0.99 18.72
CA HIS A 7 -14.06 0.27 19.46
C HIS A 7 -14.18 1.46 18.49
N PRO A 8 -14.87 2.56 18.86
CA PRO A 8 -15.02 3.74 17.98
C PRO A 8 -13.69 4.27 17.44
N MET A 9 -12.62 4.17 18.24
CA MET A 9 -11.25 4.52 17.84
C MET A 9 -10.68 3.60 16.75
N THR A 10 -10.99 2.31 16.78
CA THR A 10 -10.58 1.34 15.74
C THR A 10 -11.23 1.69 14.40
N HIS A 11 -12.47 2.19 14.42
CA HIS A 11 -13.17 2.65 13.23
C HIS A 11 -12.54 3.94 12.65
N ILE A 12 -12.16 4.90 13.50
CA ILE A 12 -11.50 6.13 13.06
C ILE A 12 -10.11 5.83 12.49
N ALA A 13 -9.29 5.02 13.16
CA ALA A 13 -7.96 4.65 12.70
C ALA A 13 -8.00 3.93 11.34
N ARG A 14 -8.99 3.04 11.15
CA ARG A 14 -9.20 2.36 9.86
C ARG A 14 -9.59 3.33 8.76
N ARG A 15 -10.55 4.21 9.04
CA ARG A 15 -10.98 5.24 8.08
C ARG A 15 -9.84 6.18 7.69
N MET A 16 -9.02 6.60 8.64
CA MET A 16 -7.86 7.46 8.36
C MET A 16 -6.80 6.72 7.54
N PHE A 17 -6.61 5.43 7.78
CA PHE A 17 -5.77 4.60 6.92
C PHE A 17 -6.30 4.58 5.47
N ASP A 18 -7.59 4.34 5.26
CA ASP A 18 -8.17 4.29 3.90
C ASP A 18 -8.01 5.62 3.15
N LEU A 19 -8.03 6.76 3.86
CA LEU A 19 -7.85 8.10 3.27
C LEU A 19 -6.38 8.44 2.99
N LEU A 20 -5.46 8.07 3.88
CA LEU A 20 -4.05 8.48 3.80
C LEU A 20 -3.19 7.50 2.99
N GLU A 21 -3.53 6.21 2.98
CA GLU A 21 -2.73 5.20 2.30
C GLU A 21 -2.59 5.52 0.80
N PRO A 22 -3.64 5.87 0.03
CA PRO A 22 -3.50 6.19 -1.40
C PRO A 22 -2.49 7.31 -1.69
N ILE A 23 -2.42 8.32 -0.80
CA ILE A 23 -1.48 9.44 -0.92
C ILE A 23 -0.03 8.95 -0.82
N CYS A 24 0.25 7.99 0.05
CA CYS A 24 1.59 7.44 0.23
C CYS A 24 1.96 6.44 -0.87
N LEU A 25 0.96 5.70 -1.38
CA LEU A 25 1.19 4.63 -2.35
C LEU A 25 1.67 5.11 -3.71
N VAL A 26 1.41 6.37 -4.07
CA VAL A 26 1.91 6.98 -5.32
C VAL A 26 3.42 6.83 -5.45
N THR A 27 4.17 6.93 -4.33
CA THR A 27 5.63 6.75 -4.28
C THR A 27 6.09 5.44 -4.90
N TYR A 28 5.29 4.38 -4.74
CA TYR A 28 5.68 3.02 -5.10
C TYR A 28 5.05 2.58 -6.43
N LEU A 29 3.91 3.17 -6.79
CA LEU A 29 3.13 2.72 -7.93
C LEU A 29 3.29 3.61 -9.15
N ALA A 30 3.36 4.92 -8.93
CA ALA A 30 3.33 5.90 -10.00
C ALA A 30 4.66 5.93 -10.75
N ASP A 31 4.60 6.21 -12.04
CA ASP A 31 5.76 6.14 -12.92
C ASP A 31 6.72 7.31 -12.68
N GLU A 32 6.20 8.48 -12.30
CA GLU A 32 7.01 9.69 -12.04
C GLU A 32 8.07 9.44 -10.95
N CYS A 33 7.74 8.65 -9.93
CA CYS A 33 8.70 8.28 -8.87
C CYS A 33 9.81 7.35 -9.38
N LYS A 34 9.46 6.43 -10.29
CA LYS A 34 10.43 5.50 -10.90
C LYS A 34 11.35 6.25 -11.84
N GLU A 35 10.80 7.17 -12.64
CA GLU A 35 11.52 8.02 -13.58
C GLU A 35 12.53 8.91 -12.87
N GLU A 36 12.14 9.56 -11.76
CA GLU A 36 13.03 10.38 -10.94
C GLU A 36 14.23 9.59 -10.39
N LEU A 37 14.00 8.36 -9.91
CA LEU A 37 15.07 7.50 -9.40
C LEU A 37 15.93 6.89 -10.51
N ALA A 38 15.33 6.57 -11.66
CA ALA A 38 16.04 6.09 -12.83
C ALA A 38 16.98 7.16 -13.41
N ALA A 39 16.53 8.42 -13.46
CA ALA A 39 17.33 9.56 -13.87
C ALA A 39 18.58 9.78 -13.00
N LEU A 40 18.53 9.31 -11.75
CA LEU A 40 19.66 9.32 -10.81
C LEU A 40 20.57 8.08 -10.90
N GLY A 41 20.33 7.17 -11.85
CA GLY A 41 21.21 6.03 -12.13
C GLY A 41 20.78 4.69 -11.53
N HIS A 42 19.60 4.62 -10.87
CA HIS A 42 19.04 3.34 -10.44
C HIS A 42 18.48 2.56 -11.64
N ARG A 43 19.05 1.37 -11.89
CA ARG A 43 18.73 0.58 -13.10
C ARG A 43 17.45 -0.24 -13.00
N GLY A 44 16.87 -0.37 -11.81
CA GLY A 44 15.68 -1.18 -11.59
C GLY A 44 14.84 -0.67 -10.43
N TYR A 45 13.56 -1.06 -10.44
CA TYR A 45 12.58 -0.67 -9.42
C TYR A 45 13.08 -0.93 -8.00
N TRP A 46 13.66 -2.10 -7.74
CA TRP A 46 14.10 -2.48 -6.40
C TRP A 46 15.33 -1.70 -5.91
N ASP A 47 16.27 -1.38 -6.79
CA ASP A 47 17.41 -0.50 -6.46
C ASP A 47 16.89 0.86 -5.98
N GLY A 48 15.97 1.47 -6.74
CA GLY A 48 15.34 2.73 -6.37
C GLY A 48 14.45 2.63 -5.13
N TYR A 49 13.72 1.52 -4.96
CA TYR A 49 12.88 1.27 -3.79
C TYR A 49 13.70 1.24 -2.51
N PHE A 50 14.76 0.45 -2.47
CA PHE A 50 15.62 0.33 -1.27
C PHE A 50 16.36 1.64 -1.02
N ALA A 51 16.91 2.28 -2.06
CA ALA A 51 17.58 3.57 -1.94
C ALA A 51 16.66 4.64 -1.34
N SER A 52 15.50 4.86 -1.96
CA SER A 52 14.57 5.94 -1.57
C SER A 52 13.81 5.69 -0.28
N ARG A 53 13.50 4.43 0.04
CA ARG A 53 12.80 4.10 1.29
C ARG A 53 13.73 4.08 2.49
N ALA A 54 14.98 3.64 2.33
CA ALA A 54 15.95 3.59 3.42
C ALA A 54 16.65 4.94 3.65
N ALA A 55 16.67 5.84 2.65
CA ALA A 55 17.37 7.12 2.73
C ALA A 55 17.07 8.00 3.97
N PRO A 56 15.85 8.04 4.55
CA PRO A 56 15.60 8.78 5.79
C PRO A 56 16.43 8.28 7.00
N LEU A 57 16.96 7.06 6.96
CA LEU A 57 17.87 6.53 7.98
C LEU A 57 19.33 7.00 7.77
N GLY A 58 19.61 7.70 6.67
CA GLY A 58 20.97 8.01 6.22
C GLY A 58 21.71 6.79 5.65
N ARG A 59 23.04 6.91 5.54
CA ARG A 59 23.91 5.83 5.06
C ARG A 59 24.16 4.79 6.15
N VAL A 60 23.22 3.86 6.30
CA VAL A 60 23.35 2.72 7.21
C VAL A 60 23.74 1.43 6.47
N PRO A 61 24.45 0.50 7.12
CA PRO A 61 24.75 -0.81 6.53
C PRO A 61 23.49 -1.60 6.16
N ALA A 62 23.60 -2.50 5.19
CA ALA A 62 22.48 -3.32 4.71
C ALA A 62 21.79 -4.15 5.81
N HIS A 63 22.51 -4.57 6.85
CA HIS A 63 21.93 -5.31 7.97
C HIS A 63 20.97 -4.46 8.82
N VAL A 64 21.26 -3.16 8.96
CA VAL A 64 20.37 -2.21 9.65
C VAL A 64 19.08 -2.03 8.85
N VAL A 65 19.22 -1.88 7.53
CA VAL A 65 18.06 -1.78 6.63
C VAL A 65 17.23 -3.05 6.67
N HIS A 66 17.85 -4.22 6.63
CA HIS A 66 17.14 -5.50 6.71
C HIS A 66 16.31 -5.62 8.00
N ALA A 67 16.88 -5.24 9.14
CA ALA A 67 16.17 -5.25 10.42
C ALA A 67 14.96 -4.28 10.42
N ALA A 68 15.12 -3.08 9.85
CA ALA A 68 14.02 -2.12 9.71
C ALA A 68 12.97 -2.58 8.68
N PHE A 69 13.39 -3.31 7.65
CA PHE A 69 12.55 -3.81 6.55
C PHE A 69 12.13 -5.26 6.84
N TYR A 70 11.64 -5.47 8.06
CA TYR A 70 11.38 -6.77 8.71
C TYR A 70 10.83 -7.89 7.81
N SER A 71 9.94 -7.57 6.88
CA SER A 71 9.23 -8.57 6.06
C SER A 71 10.00 -9.07 4.83
N PHE A 72 11.18 -8.50 4.52
CA PHE A 72 11.99 -8.96 3.39
C PHE A 72 12.80 -10.21 3.73
N ALA A 73 13.04 -11.04 2.71
CA ALA A 73 13.87 -12.25 2.86
C ALA A 73 15.34 -11.90 3.13
N ASP A 74 16.03 -12.82 3.80
CA ASP A 74 17.46 -12.70 4.11
C ASP A 74 18.28 -12.44 2.84
N GLY A 75 19.23 -11.51 2.94
CA GLY A 75 20.10 -11.12 1.83
C GLY A 75 19.48 -10.13 0.84
N GLU A 76 18.17 -9.88 0.87
CA GLU A 76 17.53 -8.99 -0.11
C GLU A 76 18.04 -7.55 0.02
N ALA A 77 18.10 -7.00 1.23
CA ALA A 77 18.67 -5.67 1.43
C ALA A 77 20.16 -5.58 1.02
N ALA A 78 20.93 -6.67 1.23
CA ALA A 78 22.34 -6.72 0.88
C ALA A 78 22.59 -6.69 -0.64
N ARG A 79 21.62 -7.11 -1.46
CA ARG A 79 21.69 -7.01 -2.93
C ARG A 79 21.60 -5.58 -3.44
N HIS A 80 20.95 -4.68 -2.70
CA HIS A 80 20.61 -3.35 -3.18
C HIS A 80 21.35 -2.22 -2.45
N ILE A 81 21.46 -2.31 -1.12
CA ILE A 81 21.87 -1.16 -0.29
C ILE A 81 23.31 -0.69 -0.53
N PRO A 82 24.34 -1.56 -0.63
CA PRO A 82 25.70 -1.10 -0.89
C PRO A 82 25.79 -0.25 -2.17
N ARG A 83 25.23 -0.77 -3.26
CA ARG A 83 25.21 -0.09 -4.56
C ARG A 83 24.33 1.17 -4.53
N ALA A 84 23.22 1.17 -3.81
CA ALA A 84 22.37 2.35 -3.67
C ALA A 84 23.15 3.54 -3.10
N TRP A 85 23.96 3.32 -2.06
CA TRP A 85 24.78 4.35 -1.43
C TRP A 85 25.94 4.83 -2.29
N GLU A 86 26.49 3.97 -3.16
CA GLU A 86 27.50 4.34 -4.15
C GLU A 86 26.90 5.13 -5.32
N THR A 87 25.63 4.88 -5.66
CA THR A 87 24.97 5.51 -6.82
C THR A 87 24.63 6.97 -6.54
N ILE A 88 23.94 7.24 -5.42
CA ILE A 88 23.57 8.60 -5.01
C ILE A 88 23.60 8.77 -3.48
N PRO A 89 23.79 10.00 -2.97
CA PRO A 89 23.63 10.27 -1.55
C PRO A 89 22.16 10.14 -1.11
N PRO A 90 21.87 9.74 0.15
CA PRO A 90 20.50 9.58 0.65
C PRO A 90 19.61 10.81 0.44
N GLU A 91 20.16 12.02 0.57
CA GLU A 91 19.44 13.28 0.41
C GLU A 91 18.89 13.43 -1.00
N ALA A 92 19.65 13.01 -2.02
CA ALA A 92 19.19 13.00 -3.41
C ALA A 92 18.05 11.99 -3.63
N SER A 93 18.12 10.82 -2.98
CA SER A 93 17.05 9.82 -3.02
C SER A 93 15.75 10.35 -2.40
N VAL A 94 15.84 11.04 -1.24
CA VAL A 94 14.67 11.67 -0.59
C VAL A 94 14.07 12.74 -1.49
N ALA A 95 14.92 13.61 -2.06
CA ALA A 95 14.45 14.68 -2.95
C ALA A 95 13.77 14.14 -4.21
N ALA A 96 14.34 13.13 -4.87
CA ALA A 96 13.74 12.46 -6.02
C ALA A 96 12.40 11.81 -5.69
N ARG A 97 12.33 11.10 -4.56
CA ARG A 97 11.11 10.49 -4.06
C ARG A 97 10.00 11.52 -3.84
N GLN A 98 10.35 12.68 -3.27
CA GLN A 98 9.41 13.77 -3.06
C GLN A 98 8.93 14.37 -4.38
N ARG A 99 9.85 14.71 -5.31
CA ARG A 99 9.49 15.29 -6.61
C ARG A 99 8.53 14.40 -7.38
N GLY A 100 8.87 13.12 -7.52
CA GLY A 100 8.02 12.15 -8.21
C GLY A 100 6.65 12.03 -7.55
N SER A 101 6.60 11.94 -6.23
CA SER A 101 5.33 11.78 -5.51
C SER A 101 4.44 13.02 -5.63
N VAL A 102 5.02 14.21 -5.57
CA VAL A 102 4.29 15.48 -5.76
C VAL A 102 3.77 15.61 -7.18
N ALA A 103 4.60 15.28 -8.18
CA ALA A 103 4.18 15.28 -9.58
C ALA A 103 3.00 14.32 -9.81
N SER A 104 3.09 13.09 -9.31
CA SER A 104 2.00 12.10 -9.38
C SER A 104 0.73 12.61 -8.71
N LEU A 105 0.83 13.17 -7.49
CA LEU A 105 -0.34 13.69 -6.77
C LEU A 105 -0.98 14.88 -7.49
N ARG A 106 -0.19 15.83 -7.99
CA ARG A 106 -0.71 16.97 -8.76
C ARG A 106 -1.42 16.51 -10.03
N ARG A 107 -0.89 15.49 -10.73
CA ARG A 107 -1.57 14.89 -11.89
C ARG A 107 -2.89 14.23 -11.51
N ILE A 108 -2.91 13.44 -10.42
CA ILE A 108 -4.11 12.69 -9.98
C ILE A 108 -5.21 13.64 -9.47
N LEU A 109 -4.84 14.65 -8.68
CA LEU A 109 -5.78 15.60 -8.09
C LEU A 109 -6.27 16.66 -9.11
N GLY A 110 -5.47 16.95 -10.13
CA GLY A 110 -5.70 18.01 -11.09
C GLY A 110 -5.38 19.41 -10.54
N ALA A 111 -5.17 20.37 -11.45
CA ALA A 111 -4.68 21.71 -11.12
C ALA A 111 -5.57 22.47 -10.11
N GLY A 112 -6.90 22.31 -10.17
CA GLY A 112 -7.83 23.02 -9.28
C GLY A 112 -7.84 22.51 -7.84
N SER A 113 -7.62 21.21 -7.62
CA SER A 113 -7.66 20.60 -6.28
C SER A 113 -6.32 20.71 -5.55
N ALA A 114 -5.21 20.71 -6.30
CA ALA A 114 -3.86 20.74 -5.77
C ALA A 114 -3.55 21.99 -4.93
N ASP A 115 -4.18 23.12 -5.27
CA ASP A 115 -3.98 24.40 -4.60
C ASP A 115 -5.23 24.84 -3.80
N SER A 116 -6.15 23.91 -3.55
CA SER A 116 -7.40 24.21 -2.86
C SER A 116 -7.19 24.48 -1.36
N PRO A 117 -8.00 25.35 -0.74
CA PRO A 117 -7.97 25.56 0.72
C PRO A 117 -8.19 24.27 1.52
N GLY A 118 -8.97 23.33 0.97
CA GLY A 118 -9.22 22.02 1.57
C GLY A 118 -7.95 21.17 1.64
N LEU A 119 -7.13 21.18 0.59
CA LEU A 119 -5.86 20.46 0.57
C LEU A 119 -4.85 21.04 1.57
N VAL A 120 -4.74 22.38 1.63
CA VAL A 120 -3.89 23.06 2.61
C VAL A 120 -4.27 22.63 4.03
N ARG A 121 -5.57 22.67 4.35
CA ARG A 121 -6.08 22.23 5.65
C ARG A 121 -5.83 20.75 5.92
N ALA A 122 -6.01 19.89 4.93
CA ALA A 122 -5.71 18.47 5.07
C ALA A 122 -4.22 18.23 5.35
N ALA A 123 -3.33 18.95 4.66
CA ALA A 123 -1.90 18.91 4.90
C ALA A 123 -1.56 19.36 6.33
N ASP A 124 -2.14 20.47 6.82
CA ASP A 124 -1.92 20.97 8.18
C ASP A 124 -2.34 19.95 9.25
N LEU A 125 -3.56 19.41 9.12
CA LEU A 125 -4.11 18.44 10.08
C LEU A 125 -3.30 17.14 10.09
N THR A 126 -2.92 16.66 8.89
CA THR A 126 -2.08 15.45 8.76
C THR A 126 -0.69 15.69 9.34
N THR A 127 -0.09 16.86 9.11
CA THR A 127 1.20 17.26 9.69
C THR A 127 1.14 17.26 11.21
N LYS A 128 0.08 17.84 11.80
CA LYS A 128 -0.11 17.85 13.25
C LYS A 128 -0.20 16.43 13.82
N ALA A 129 -0.95 15.55 13.17
CA ALA A 129 -1.03 14.15 13.58
C ALA A 129 0.33 13.42 13.42
N ALA A 130 0.99 13.62 12.28
CA ALA A 130 2.25 12.98 11.95
C ALA A 130 3.40 13.43 12.87
N THR A 131 3.41 14.67 13.35
CA THR A 131 4.49 15.20 14.19
C THR A 131 4.28 14.98 15.69
N SER A 132 3.06 14.64 16.12
CA SER A 132 2.69 14.36 17.51
C SER A 132 2.73 12.88 17.88
N ALA A 133 2.92 11.98 16.91
CA ALA A 133 2.98 10.54 17.17
C ALA A 133 4.31 10.15 17.88
N PRO A 134 4.26 9.22 18.86
CA PRO A 134 5.44 8.72 19.56
C PRO A 134 6.40 8.00 18.61
N ALA A 135 7.71 8.13 18.86
CA ALA A 135 8.77 7.57 18.01
C ALA A 135 9.40 6.29 18.57
N GLU A 136 9.10 5.95 19.83
CA GLU A 136 9.68 4.84 20.56
C GLU A 136 9.38 3.50 19.85
N GLY A 137 10.43 2.78 19.44
CA GLY A 137 10.29 1.53 18.68
C GLY A 137 9.78 1.72 17.24
N ARG A 138 9.84 2.94 16.71
CA ARG A 138 9.34 3.31 15.37
C ARG A 138 10.48 3.79 14.46
N VAL A 139 11.36 2.88 14.07
CA VAL A 139 12.63 3.21 13.38
C VAL A 139 12.42 3.98 12.07
N MET A 140 11.52 3.51 11.19
CA MET A 140 11.31 4.17 9.89
C MET A 140 10.62 5.51 10.05
N TYR A 141 9.64 5.59 10.95
CA TYR A 141 9.01 6.85 11.30
C TYR A 141 10.00 7.84 11.93
N ALA A 142 10.87 7.40 12.82
CA ALA A 142 11.89 8.22 13.44
C ALA A 142 12.85 8.79 12.39
N GLY A 143 13.28 7.99 11.41
CA GLY A 143 14.07 8.49 10.27
C GLY A 143 13.32 9.52 9.44
N MET A 144 12.03 9.29 9.15
CA MET A 144 11.23 10.30 8.45
C MET A 144 11.05 11.59 9.29
N ARG A 145 10.98 11.49 10.62
CA ARG A 145 10.84 12.65 11.53
C ARG A 145 12.05 13.58 11.53
N THR A 146 13.23 13.13 11.12
CA THR A 146 14.43 13.98 11.05
C THR A 146 14.47 14.85 9.80
N LEU A 147 13.63 14.57 8.81
CA LEU A 147 13.53 15.35 7.58
C LEU A 147 12.71 16.63 7.81
N GLU A 148 13.06 17.68 7.09
CA GLU A 148 12.28 18.93 7.12
C GLU A 148 10.89 18.71 6.53
N VAL A 149 9.86 19.25 7.19
CA VAL A 149 8.49 19.22 6.67
C VAL A 149 8.39 20.22 5.51
N PRO A 150 7.99 19.78 4.30
CA PRO A 150 7.92 20.69 3.14
C PRO A 150 6.93 21.84 3.34
N GLY A 151 7.24 23.00 2.77
CA GLY A 151 6.34 24.16 2.76
C GLY A 151 5.22 24.07 1.72
N ASP A 152 5.47 23.43 0.57
CA ASP A 152 4.44 23.19 -0.46
C ASP A 152 3.32 22.30 0.08
N PRO A 153 2.04 22.67 -0.04
CA PRO A 153 0.93 21.91 0.55
C PRO A 153 0.81 20.45 0.08
N VAL A 154 1.08 20.17 -1.20
CA VAL A 154 0.98 18.80 -1.75
C VAL A 154 2.15 17.96 -1.23
N ALA A 155 3.37 18.51 -1.26
CA ALA A 155 4.55 17.87 -0.71
C ALA A 155 4.40 17.59 0.79
N ARG A 156 3.86 18.55 1.53
CA ARG A 156 3.61 18.44 2.97
C ARG A 156 2.58 17.37 3.30
N LEU A 157 1.49 17.30 2.54
CA LEU A 157 0.47 16.26 2.68
C LEU A 157 1.08 14.88 2.45
N TRP A 158 1.81 14.70 1.34
CA TRP A 158 2.51 13.45 1.03
C TRP A 158 3.51 13.05 2.10
N HIS A 159 4.36 13.99 2.53
CA HIS A 159 5.38 13.75 3.54
C HIS A 159 4.76 13.29 4.86
N SER A 160 3.73 14.00 5.32
CA SER A 160 3.03 13.71 6.58
C SER A 160 2.26 12.39 6.52
N ALA A 161 1.62 12.09 5.39
CA ALA A 161 0.96 10.81 5.18
C ALA A 161 2.00 9.67 5.19
N THR A 162 3.16 9.86 4.54
CA THR A 162 4.25 8.88 4.51
C THR A 162 4.80 8.62 5.91
N MET A 163 4.96 9.65 6.74
CA MET A 163 5.34 9.49 8.15
C MET A 163 4.35 8.62 8.92
N LEU A 164 3.04 8.90 8.80
CA LEU A 164 2.01 8.11 9.47
C LEU A 164 1.96 6.67 8.95
N ARG A 165 2.22 6.47 7.65
CA ARG A 165 2.39 5.14 7.05
C ARG A 165 3.56 4.40 7.69
N GLU A 166 4.72 5.03 7.83
CA GLU A 166 5.89 4.37 8.42
C GLU A 166 5.67 4.10 9.91
N HIS A 167 5.02 5.02 10.64
CA HIS A 167 4.64 4.80 12.04
C HIS A 167 3.71 3.59 12.21
N ARG A 168 2.69 3.47 11.35
CA ARG A 168 1.80 2.30 11.32
C ARG A 168 2.55 1.03 10.93
N GLY A 169 3.46 1.12 9.96
CA GLY A 169 4.30 0.03 9.50
C GLY A 169 5.15 -0.55 10.63
N ASP A 170 5.87 0.31 11.34
CA ASP A 170 6.63 -0.06 12.54
C ASP A 170 5.69 -0.62 13.64
N GLY A 171 4.45 -0.12 13.70
CA GLY A 171 3.32 -0.69 14.46
C GLY A 171 3.11 -2.18 14.22
N HIS A 172 2.96 -2.55 12.96
CA HIS A 172 2.79 -3.95 12.56
C HIS A 172 4.01 -4.78 12.87
N ILE A 173 5.22 -4.25 12.67
CA ILE A 173 6.46 -4.96 13.01
C ILE A 173 6.49 -5.27 14.51
N ALA A 174 6.19 -4.30 15.38
CA ALA A 174 6.15 -4.54 16.82
C ALA A 174 5.12 -5.62 17.22
N ALA A 175 3.95 -5.65 16.56
CA ALA A 175 2.94 -6.68 16.78
C ALA A 175 3.41 -8.07 16.32
N LEU A 176 4.05 -8.16 15.14
CA LEU A 176 4.62 -9.40 14.62
C LEU A 176 5.71 -9.95 15.54
N VAL A 177 6.64 -9.10 15.99
CA VAL A 177 7.69 -9.46 16.93
C VAL A 177 7.10 -9.94 18.25
N GLY A 178 6.12 -9.22 18.82
CA GLY A 178 5.42 -9.63 20.03
C GLY A 178 4.70 -10.97 19.90
N ALA A 179 4.18 -11.28 18.72
CA ALA A 179 3.56 -12.56 18.38
C ALA A 179 4.56 -13.65 17.95
N ARG A 180 5.87 -13.34 17.87
CA ARG A 180 6.94 -14.21 17.38
C ARG A 180 6.72 -14.72 15.95
N ILE A 181 6.06 -13.92 15.12
CA ILE A 181 5.80 -14.22 13.70
C ILE A 181 6.94 -13.65 12.87
N GLY A 182 7.62 -14.50 12.10
CA GLY A 182 8.74 -14.07 11.26
C GLY A 182 8.32 -13.14 10.11
N GLY A 183 9.26 -12.36 9.57
CA GLY A 183 9.00 -11.42 8.49
C GLY A 183 8.38 -12.04 7.23
N THR A 184 8.97 -13.13 6.74
CA THR A 184 8.44 -13.85 5.56
C THR A 184 7.18 -14.67 5.89
N GLU A 185 7.00 -15.08 7.13
CA GLU A 185 5.78 -15.75 7.61
C GLU A 185 4.59 -14.78 7.60
N ALA A 186 4.80 -13.51 7.96
CA ALA A 186 3.77 -12.48 7.88
C ALA A 186 3.16 -12.33 6.47
N HIS A 187 3.97 -12.52 5.42
CA HIS A 187 3.48 -12.54 4.04
C HIS A 187 2.57 -13.73 3.74
N VAL A 188 2.86 -14.90 4.30
CA VAL A 188 1.99 -16.09 4.17
C VAL A 188 0.65 -15.82 4.85
N LEU A 189 0.67 -15.29 6.07
CA LEU A 189 -0.56 -14.95 6.80
C LEU A 189 -1.40 -13.91 6.04
N SER A 190 -0.76 -12.87 5.50
CA SER A 190 -1.43 -11.87 4.68
C SER A 190 -2.01 -12.44 3.38
N ALA A 191 -1.31 -13.38 2.73
CA ALA A 191 -1.83 -14.07 1.55
C ALA A 191 -3.07 -14.90 1.90
N LEU A 192 -3.03 -15.68 2.98
CA LEU A 192 -4.14 -16.52 3.42
C LEU A 192 -5.37 -15.69 3.79
N GLU A 193 -5.20 -14.55 4.46
CA GLU A 193 -6.28 -13.61 4.78
C GLU A 193 -6.96 -13.05 3.52
N GLN A 194 -6.20 -12.87 2.44
CA GLN A 194 -6.71 -12.44 1.14
C GLN A 194 -7.30 -13.59 0.29
N GLY A 195 -7.40 -14.80 0.85
CA GLY A 195 -7.87 -15.99 0.13
C GLY A 195 -6.86 -16.52 -0.90
N ILE A 196 -5.59 -16.11 -0.80
CA ILE A 196 -4.51 -16.55 -1.67
C ILE A 196 -3.81 -17.72 -0.97
N HIS A 197 -3.72 -18.86 -1.66
CA HIS A 197 -3.05 -20.06 -1.13
C HIS A 197 -1.68 -20.25 -1.82
N PRO A 198 -0.61 -19.62 -1.30
CA PRO A 198 0.72 -19.73 -1.89
C PRO A 198 1.30 -21.13 -1.65
N ARG A 199 2.03 -21.67 -2.64
CA ARG A 199 2.72 -22.96 -2.52
C ARG A 199 4.01 -22.88 -1.71
N SER A 200 4.55 -21.67 -1.52
CA SER A 200 5.78 -21.41 -0.76
C SER A 200 5.79 -19.98 -0.19
N ARG A 201 6.73 -19.66 0.73
CA ARG A 201 6.89 -18.28 1.25
C ARG A 201 7.29 -17.29 0.15
N SER A 202 8.14 -17.70 -0.79
CA SER A 202 8.55 -16.89 -1.94
C SER A 202 7.38 -16.60 -2.89
N ASP A 203 6.48 -17.57 -3.07
CA ASP A 203 5.23 -17.38 -3.81
C ASP A 203 4.28 -16.43 -3.08
N ALA A 204 4.19 -16.51 -1.74
CA ALA A 204 3.38 -15.61 -0.93
C ALA A 204 3.82 -14.15 -1.10
N PHE A 205 5.12 -13.87 -0.98
CA PHE A 205 5.69 -12.55 -1.20
C PHE A 205 5.37 -12.00 -2.60
N THR A 206 5.61 -12.82 -3.63
CA THR A 206 5.37 -12.44 -5.03
C THR A 206 3.89 -12.22 -5.32
N THR A 207 3.01 -13.01 -4.71
CA THR A 207 1.56 -12.95 -4.95
C THR A 207 0.90 -11.82 -4.17
N CYS A 208 1.28 -11.57 -2.91
CA CYS A 208 0.88 -10.36 -2.18
C CYS A 208 1.38 -9.10 -2.91
N ARG A 209 2.61 -9.11 -3.44
CA ARG A 209 3.13 -8.01 -4.26
C ARG A 209 2.28 -7.71 -5.48
N ARG A 210 1.84 -8.73 -6.23
CA ARG A 210 1.02 -8.55 -7.44
C ARG A 210 -0.45 -8.24 -7.16
N ASN A 211 -1.03 -8.79 -6.10
CA ASN A 211 -2.49 -8.79 -5.89
C ASN A 211 -2.96 -7.88 -4.75
N ALA A 212 -2.19 -7.71 -3.68
CA ALA A 212 -2.60 -6.93 -2.50
C ALA A 212 -2.45 -5.43 -2.75
N TRP A 213 -1.36 -5.03 -3.43
CA TRP A 213 -1.02 -3.62 -3.64
C TRP A 213 -1.95 -2.92 -4.64
N PRO A 214 -2.42 -3.55 -5.74
CA PRO A 214 -3.41 -2.92 -6.63
C PRO A 214 -4.86 -2.99 -6.10
N ARG A 215 -5.21 -4.01 -5.29
CA ARG A 215 -6.58 -4.15 -4.77
C ARG A 215 -7.00 -3.08 -3.76
N SER A 216 -6.04 -2.49 -3.03
CA SER A 216 -6.31 -1.32 -2.18
C SER A 216 -6.84 -0.12 -2.99
N TRP A 217 -6.42 0.02 -4.25
CA TRP A 217 -6.93 1.03 -5.18
C TRP A 217 -8.34 0.71 -5.71
N THR A 218 -8.62 -0.53 -6.09
CA THR A 218 -9.97 -0.90 -6.57
C THR A 218 -11.01 -0.78 -5.46
N ALA A 219 -10.63 -1.05 -4.21
CA ALA A 219 -11.50 -0.83 -3.06
C ALA A 219 -11.76 0.66 -2.78
N CYS A 220 -10.76 1.53 -2.93
CA CYS A 220 -10.93 2.98 -2.76
C CYS A 220 -11.72 3.61 -3.93
N ALA A 221 -11.49 3.17 -5.17
CA ALA A 221 -12.18 3.69 -6.35
C ALA A 221 -13.66 3.29 -6.41
N ASN A 222 -14.03 2.12 -5.85
CA ASN A 222 -15.42 1.65 -5.85
C ASN A 222 -16.25 2.17 -4.67
N ALA A 223 -15.63 2.81 -3.68
CA ALA A 223 -16.33 3.39 -2.53
C ALA A 223 -17.13 4.67 -2.86
N ASP A 224 -16.97 5.23 -4.07
CA ASP A 224 -17.55 6.53 -4.46
C ASP A 224 -18.86 6.42 -5.26
N SER A 225 -19.53 5.26 -5.24
CA SER A 225 -20.79 5.04 -5.98
C SER A 225 -22.01 4.70 -5.11
N SER A 226 -21.93 4.92 -3.80
CA SER A 226 -23.05 4.67 -2.88
C SER A 226 -23.35 5.87 -1.99
N THR A 227 -23.96 6.90 -2.55
CA THR A 227 -24.72 7.87 -1.75
C THR A 227 -25.88 7.14 -1.06
N PRO A 228 -26.01 7.20 0.28
CA PRO A 228 -27.19 6.69 0.95
C PRO A 228 -28.28 7.76 0.84
N THR A 229 -29.18 7.62 -0.13
CA THR A 229 -30.43 8.38 -0.16
C THR A 229 -31.30 7.91 1.01
N ALA A 230 -31.52 8.82 1.95
CA ALA A 230 -32.47 8.64 3.03
C ALA A 230 -33.90 8.56 2.48
N ALA A 231 -34.56 7.42 2.64
CA ALA A 231 -36.02 7.33 2.68
C ALA A 231 -36.42 6.08 3.46
N SER A 232 -37.06 6.29 4.62
CA SER A 232 -37.85 5.25 5.27
C SER A 232 -39.15 5.03 4.49
N PRO A 233 -39.69 3.81 4.46
CA PRO A 233 -41.02 3.67 5.05
C PRO A 233 -41.26 2.39 5.86
N THR A 234 -42.16 2.56 6.82
CA THR A 234 -42.84 1.67 7.78
C THR A 234 -43.43 0.38 7.15
N PRO A 235 -43.64 -0.72 7.91
CA PRO A 235 -43.95 -2.03 7.35
C PRO A 235 -45.47 -2.27 7.20
N ALA A 236 -45.89 -2.88 6.09
CA ALA A 236 -47.21 -3.47 5.97
C ALA A 236 -47.25 -4.67 5.01
N ALA A 237 -47.73 -5.79 5.58
CA ALA A 237 -48.52 -6.88 4.99
C ALA A 237 -48.00 -7.70 3.77
N ARG A 238 -47.87 -9.02 4.01
CA ARG A 238 -48.04 -10.08 2.99
C ARG A 238 -49.49 -10.12 2.49
N PRO A 239 -49.75 -10.64 1.27
CA PRO A 239 -50.23 -12.03 1.17
C PRO A 239 -49.69 -12.86 -0.02
N ASN A 240 -49.98 -14.16 0.07
CA ASN A 240 -49.82 -15.29 -0.88
C ASN A 240 -50.24 -14.94 -2.34
N ASN A 241 -49.85 -15.64 -3.42
CA ASN A 241 -50.10 -17.07 -3.67
C ASN A 241 -49.45 -17.56 -5.00
N ALA A 242 -49.10 -18.86 -5.02
CA ALA A 242 -49.05 -19.86 -6.10
C ALA A 242 -48.65 -19.50 -7.55
N SER A 243 -47.68 -20.25 -8.12
CA SER A 243 -47.93 -21.36 -9.08
C SER A 243 -46.65 -21.76 -9.86
N LYS A 244 -46.37 -23.08 -9.93
CA LYS A 244 -45.35 -23.79 -10.74
C LYS A 244 -45.86 -23.97 -12.20
N PRO A 245 -45.05 -24.32 -13.24
CA PRO A 245 -44.27 -25.58 -13.28
C PRO A 245 -42.90 -25.57 -14.02
N SER A 246 -42.15 -26.65 -13.78
CA SER A 246 -40.87 -27.02 -14.38
C SER A 246 -41.02 -27.59 -15.81
N PRO A 247 -39.94 -27.59 -16.60
CA PRO A 247 -39.63 -28.76 -17.42
C PRO A 247 -38.18 -29.26 -17.31
N THR A 248 -38.09 -30.54 -17.66
CA THR A 248 -37.05 -31.58 -17.66
C THR A 248 -35.77 -31.37 -18.48
N ASN A 249 -34.68 -31.92 -17.92
CA ASN A 249 -33.61 -32.79 -18.48
C ASN A 249 -32.62 -32.39 -19.61
N SER A 250 -31.34 -32.49 -19.20
CA SER A 250 -30.18 -33.19 -19.82
C SER A 250 -29.04 -32.35 -20.43
N PRO A 251 -27.76 -32.71 -20.14
CA PRO A 251 -26.58 -31.87 -20.41
C PRO A 251 -25.89 -32.18 -21.76
N PRO A 252 -25.14 -31.23 -22.35
CA PRO A 252 -24.37 -31.47 -23.58
C PRO A 252 -22.99 -32.13 -23.34
N ARG A 253 -22.60 -32.99 -24.29
CA ARG A 253 -21.34 -33.75 -24.41
C ARG A 253 -20.13 -32.88 -24.81
N PRO A 254 -18.88 -33.35 -24.56
CA PRO A 254 -17.65 -32.61 -24.83
C PRO A 254 -17.18 -32.68 -26.31
N THR A 255 -16.44 -31.66 -26.73
CA THR A 255 -15.84 -31.47 -28.05
C THR A 255 -14.49 -32.19 -28.23
N PRO A 256 -14.11 -32.61 -29.45
CA PRO A 256 -12.85 -33.33 -29.73
C PRO A 256 -11.64 -32.39 -29.98
N PRO A 257 -10.40 -32.90 -29.89
CA PRO A 257 -9.17 -32.11 -30.00
C PRO A 257 -8.69 -31.87 -31.45
N CYS A 258 -7.99 -30.75 -31.66
CA CYS A 258 -7.36 -30.36 -32.93
C CYS A 258 -5.90 -30.87 -33.04
N PRO A 259 -5.37 -31.20 -34.24
CA PRO A 259 -4.12 -31.93 -34.43
C PRO A 259 -2.86 -31.05 -34.53
N ARG A 260 -1.69 -31.65 -34.21
CA ARG A 260 -0.34 -31.07 -34.33
C ARG A 260 0.17 -31.08 -35.79
N PRO A 261 1.02 -30.13 -36.22
CA PRO A 261 1.85 -30.29 -37.40
C PRO A 261 3.23 -30.89 -37.09
N ASN A 262 3.71 -31.70 -38.04
CA ASN A 262 4.96 -32.46 -38.04
C ASN A 262 6.23 -31.61 -38.23
N SER A 263 7.32 -32.17 -37.72
CA SER A 263 8.73 -31.86 -38.01
C SER A 263 9.23 -32.55 -39.28
N THR A 264 9.96 -31.83 -40.12
CA THR A 264 10.98 -32.23 -41.14
C THR A 264 11.51 -30.89 -41.71
N SER A 265 12.80 -30.57 -41.86
CA SER A 265 14.09 -31.24 -41.69
C SER A 265 15.13 -30.19 -41.32
#